data_AF-A0A661CC14-F1
#
_entry.id   AF-A0A661CC14-F1
#
_cell.length_a   1.000
_cell.length_b   1.000
_cell.length_c   1.000
_cell.angle_alpha   90.00
_cell.angle_beta   90.00
_cell.angle_gamma   90.00
#
_symmetry.space_group_name_H-M   'P 1'
#
loop_
_entity.id
_entity.type
_entity.pdbx_description
1 polymer ?
#
loop_
_entity_poly.entity_id
_entity_poly.type
_entity_poly.pdbx_seq_one_letter_code
_entity_poly.pdbx_strand_id
1 'polypeptide(L)'
;MNEPWKDNPVQPHQAIAGSAIMIAARIWSGYMGFNYIFGQLFFAMFDYSSTITGISGLLAAILASKKSRTNIKRNRFILVCCVLGVSGIIYGTYEYYAQNNSPGNYYAWWGHYSFLAALTVIGYYRFSNSNTKKGI
;
A
#
# COMPACT_ATOMS: atom_id res chain seq x y z
N MET A 1 12.52 -18.73 35.38
CA MET A 1 11.20 -18.51 34.77
C MET A 1 11.42 -18.35 33.28
N ASN A 2 11.02 -19.36 32.48
CA ASN A 2 11.08 -19.26 31.03
C ASN A 2 9.90 -18.40 30.56
N GLU A 3 10.21 -17.39 29.74
CA GLU A 3 9.21 -16.50 29.19
C GLU A 3 8.30 -17.27 28.21
N PRO A 4 6.98 -17.35 28.44
CA PRO A 4 6.07 -18.20 27.67
C PRO A 4 5.92 -17.81 26.20
N TRP A 5 6.49 -16.68 25.77
CA TRP A 5 6.51 -16.25 24.37
C TRP A 5 7.72 -16.76 23.57
N LYS A 6 8.76 -17.29 24.22
CA LYS A 6 9.95 -17.84 23.53
C LYS A 6 9.69 -19.19 22.85
N ASP A 7 8.65 -19.90 23.28
CA ASP A 7 8.39 -21.28 22.84
C ASP A 7 7.28 -21.41 21.79
N ASN A 8 6.82 -20.30 21.20
CA ASN A 8 5.89 -20.33 20.07
C ASN A 8 6.61 -19.91 18.80
N PRO A 9 7.51 -20.75 18.23
CA PRO A 9 8.11 -20.46 16.95
C PRO A 9 6.97 -20.29 15.95
N VAL A 10 6.93 -19.13 15.28
CA VAL A 10 5.94 -18.83 14.23
C VAL A 10 5.86 -20.05 13.33
N GLN A 11 4.71 -20.73 13.37
CA GLN A 11 4.60 -22.01 12.68
C GLN A 11 4.90 -21.78 11.19
N PRO A 12 5.64 -22.68 10.53
CA PRO A 12 6.15 -22.45 9.18
C PRO A 12 5.05 -22.09 8.18
N HIS A 13 3.83 -22.60 8.38
CA HIS A 13 2.66 -22.25 7.58
C HIS A 13 2.26 -20.76 7.68
N GLN A 14 2.43 -20.13 8.86
CA GLN A 14 2.13 -18.71 9.07
C GLN A 14 3.18 -17.80 8.40
N ALA A 15 4.45 -18.22 8.41
CA ALA A 15 5.54 -17.49 7.74
C ALA A 15 5.39 -17.51 6.21
N ILE A 16 4.92 -18.64 5.66
CA ILE A 16 4.63 -18.80 4.22
C ILE A 16 3.41 -17.95 3.83
N ALA A 17 2.32 -18.02 4.61
CA ALA A 17 1.11 -17.24 4.37
C ALA A 17 1.40 -15.72 4.39
N GLY A 18 2.17 -15.24 5.37
CA GLY A 18 2.53 -13.81 5.44
C GLY A 18 3.41 -13.35 4.27
N SER A 19 4.28 -14.22 3.77
CA SER A 19 5.10 -13.94 2.59
C SER A 19 4.27 -13.89 1.31
N ALA A 20 3.31 -14.79 1.16
CA ALA A 20 2.39 -14.83 0.01
C ALA A 20 1.47 -13.60 -0.04
N ILE A 21 0.87 -13.23 1.11
CA ILE A 21 0.04 -12.02 1.23
C ILE A 21 0.84 -10.77 0.85
N MET A 22 2.10 -10.69 1.30
CA MET A 22 2.94 -9.56 0.96
C MET A 22 3.30 -9.50 -0.53
N ILE A 23 3.49 -10.65 -1.19
CA ILE A 23 3.74 -10.70 -2.63
C ILE A 23 2.48 -10.25 -3.39
N ALA A 24 1.31 -10.77 -3.03
CA ALA A 24 0.04 -10.41 -3.64
C ALA A 24 -0.24 -8.90 -3.52
N ALA A 25 -0.10 -8.33 -2.31
CA ALA A 25 -0.32 -6.90 -2.09
C ALA A 25 0.64 -6.02 -2.92
N ARG A 26 1.89 -6.46 -3.13
CA ARG A 26 2.84 -5.74 -3.98
C ARG A 26 2.46 -5.77 -5.44
N ILE A 27 2.11 -6.94 -5.96
CA ILE A 27 1.69 -7.10 -7.36
C ILE A 27 0.44 -6.25 -7.61
N TRP A 28 -0.54 -6.34 -6.70
CA TRP A 28 -1.77 -5.56 -6.79
C TRP A 28 -1.52 -4.05 -6.72
N SER A 29 -0.69 -3.61 -5.76
CA SER A 29 -0.30 -2.20 -5.65
C SER A 29 0.42 -1.68 -6.90
N GLY A 30 1.28 -2.50 -7.50
CA GLY A 30 1.99 -2.16 -8.73
C GLY A 30 1.05 -2.08 -9.93
N TYR A 31 0.14 -3.05 -10.07
CA TYR A 31 -0.89 -3.05 -11.11
C TYR A 31 -1.81 -1.83 -11.00
N MET A 32 -2.34 -1.54 -9.82
CA MET A 32 -3.21 -0.39 -9.61
C MET A 32 -2.45 0.93 -9.84
N GLY A 33 -1.24 1.06 -9.30
CA GLY A 33 -0.40 2.24 -9.52
C GLY A 33 -0.10 2.49 -11.00
N PHE A 34 0.17 1.42 -11.76
CA PHE A 34 0.32 1.50 -13.21
C PHE A 34 -0.97 1.94 -13.90
N ASN A 35 -2.14 1.38 -13.53
CA ASN A 35 -3.43 1.77 -14.13
C ASN A 35 -3.74 3.25 -13.93
N TYR A 36 -3.43 3.84 -12.77
CA TYR A 36 -3.60 5.29 -12.56
C TYR A 36 -2.75 6.10 -13.53
N ILE A 37 -1.45 5.81 -13.62
CA ILE A 37 -0.55 6.57 -14.50
C ILE A 37 -0.88 6.33 -15.97
N PHE A 38 -1.10 5.08 -16.35
CA PHE A 38 -1.44 4.70 -17.71
C PHE A 38 -2.76 5.32 -18.14
N GLY A 39 -3.80 5.30 -17.28
CA GLY A 39 -5.08 5.94 -17.55
C GLY A 39 -4.92 7.44 -17.82
N GLN A 40 -4.14 8.15 -17.00
CA GLN A 40 -3.87 9.57 -17.24
C GLN A 40 -3.14 9.83 -18.56
N LEU A 41 -2.11 9.03 -18.86
CA LEU A 41 -1.34 9.17 -20.11
C LEU A 41 -2.20 8.86 -21.34
N PHE A 42 -3.07 7.85 -21.25
CA PHE A 42 -3.90 7.40 -22.36
C PHE A 42 -5.06 8.37 -22.65
N PHE A 43 -5.70 8.90 -21.61
CA PHE A 43 -6.81 9.84 -21.75
C PHE A 43 -6.38 11.31 -21.76
N ALA A 44 -5.08 11.60 -21.63
CA ALA A 44 -4.51 12.95 -21.51
C ALA A 44 -5.17 13.80 -20.40
N MET A 45 -5.71 13.15 -19.37
CA MET A 45 -6.38 13.77 -18.23
C MET A 45 -5.48 13.69 -17.00
N PHE A 46 -4.72 14.75 -16.74
CA PHE A 46 -3.79 14.81 -15.61
C PHE A 46 -4.48 15.41 -14.39
N ASP A 47 -4.64 14.56 -13.38
CA ASP A 47 -5.17 14.93 -12.08
C ASP A 47 -4.12 14.68 -11.01
N TYR A 48 -3.94 15.64 -10.10
CA TYR A 48 -2.96 15.55 -9.02
C TYR A 48 -3.23 14.36 -8.11
N SER A 49 -4.50 14.10 -7.80
CA SER A 49 -4.91 13.02 -6.90
C SER A 49 -4.49 11.65 -7.43
N SER A 50 -4.87 11.40 -8.68
CA SER A 50 -4.58 10.15 -9.38
C SER A 50 -3.08 10.00 -9.67
N THR A 51 -2.34 11.10 -9.84
CA THR A 51 -0.87 11.08 -10.04
C THR A 51 -0.16 10.64 -8.77
N ILE A 52 -0.49 11.27 -7.64
CA ILE A 52 0.08 10.94 -6.32
C ILE A 52 -0.25 9.48 -6.00
N THR A 53 -1.48 9.05 -6.23
CA THR A 53 -1.95 7.67 -6.02
C THR A 53 -1.19 6.67 -6.88
N GLY A 54 -1.01 6.97 -8.17
CA GLY A 54 -0.28 6.11 -9.11
C GLY A 54 1.20 5.95 -8.77
N ILE A 55 1.90 7.07 -8.56
CA ILE A 55 3.33 7.09 -8.26
C ILE A 55 3.60 6.41 -6.91
N SER A 56 2.80 6.71 -5.90
CA SER A 56 2.96 6.11 -4.57
C SER A 56 2.72 4.60 -4.57
N GLY A 57 1.72 4.10 -5.30
CA GLY A 57 1.45 2.67 -5.47
C GLY A 57 2.59 1.92 -6.16
N LEU A 58 3.15 2.50 -7.23
CA LEU A 58 4.31 1.93 -7.93
C LEU A 58 5.56 1.93 -7.06
N LEU A 59 5.88 3.05 -6.40
CA LEU A 59 7.03 3.15 -5.51
C LEU A 59 6.91 2.17 -4.34
N ALA A 60 5.73 2.05 -3.73
CA ALA A 60 5.47 1.08 -2.67
C ALA A 60 5.70 -0.35 -3.17
N ALA A 61 5.19 -0.72 -4.35
CA ALA A 61 5.37 -2.05 -4.94
C ALA A 61 6.84 -2.37 -5.24
N ILE A 62 7.55 -1.46 -5.92
CA ILE A 62 8.95 -1.65 -6.33
C ILE A 62 9.87 -1.72 -5.09
N LEU A 63 9.73 -0.77 -4.17
CA LEU A 63 10.63 -0.69 -3.01
C LEU A 63 10.34 -1.78 -1.98
N ALA A 64 9.10 -2.25 -1.88
CA ALA A 64 8.77 -3.42 -1.08
C ALA A 64 9.31 -4.74 -1.68
N SER A 65 9.80 -4.72 -2.94
CA SER A 65 10.30 -5.91 -3.63
C SER A 65 11.70 -6.37 -3.26
N LYS A 66 12.57 -5.45 -2.86
CA LYS A 66 13.94 -5.81 -2.53
C LYS A 66 14.01 -6.49 -1.15
N LYS A 67 14.55 -7.72 -1.11
CA LYS A 67 14.80 -8.57 0.09
C LYS A 67 15.80 -7.98 1.10
N SER A 68 16.04 -6.67 1.10
CA SER A 68 16.83 -6.00 2.13
C SER A 68 15.95 -5.74 3.35
N ARG A 69 16.04 -6.64 4.33
CA ARG A 69 15.34 -6.62 5.63
C ARG A 69 15.88 -5.55 6.59
N THR A 70 16.74 -4.62 6.15
CA THR A 70 17.68 -3.95 7.08
C THR A 70 17.70 -2.43 7.06
N ASN A 71 17.10 -1.74 6.08
CA ASN A 71 17.20 -0.28 6.01
C ASN A 71 15.96 0.44 6.58
N ILE A 72 16.09 1.02 7.79
CA ILE A 72 15.05 1.82 8.46
C ILE A 72 14.58 3.00 7.62
N LYS A 73 15.51 3.72 6.95
CA LYS A 73 15.15 4.87 6.11
C LYS A 73 14.26 4.43 4.94
N ARG A 74 14.56 3.28 4.35
CA ARG A 74 13.74 2.69 3.28
C ARG A 74 12.35 2.28 3.77
N ASN A 75 12.26 1.65 4.95
CA ASN A 75 10.96 1.28 5.51
C ASN A 75 10.10 2.53 5.80
N ARG A 76 10.69 3.61 6.33
CA ARG A 76 10.00 4.89 6.50
C ARG A 76 9.55 5.49 5.18
N PHE A 77 10.40 5.45 4.16
CA PHE A 77 10.04 5.94 2.82
C PHE A 77 8.85 5.16 2.23
N ILE A 78 8.86 3.83 2.34
CA ILE A 78 7.72 3.00 1.90
C ILE A 78 6.44 3.35 2.66
N LEU A 79 6.53 3.59 3.99
CA LEU A 79 5.37 4.04 4.78
C LEU A 79 4.84 5.39 4.30
N VAL A 80 5.72 6.35 4.00
CA VAL A 80 5.33 7.64 3.44
C VAL A 80 4.63 7.45 2.08
N CYS A 81 5.14 6.57 1.21
CA CYS A 81 4.45 6.22 -0.03
C CYS A 81 3.04 5.66 0.24
N CYS A 82 2.90 4.71 1.16
CA CYS A 82 1.58 4.15 1.50
C CYS A 82 0.61 5.23 2.00
N VAL A 83 1.06 6.14 2.87
CA VAL A 83 0.24 7.25 3.37
C VAL A 83 -0.16 8.20 2.24
N LEU A 84 0.79 8.58 1.37
CA LEU A 84 0.49 9.43 0.22
C LEU A 84 -0.52 8.80 -0.74
N GLY A 85 -0.43 7.48 -0.98
CA GLY A 85 -1.38 6.77 -1.83
C GLY A 85 -2.79 6.73 -1.23
N VAL A 86 -2.90 6.51 0.08
CA VAL A 86 -4.19 6.58 0.79
C VAL A 86 -4.75 8.00 0.75
N SER A 87 -3.92 9.02 1.04
CA SER A 87 -4.33 10.41 1.00
C SER A 87 -4.77 10.86 -0.39
N GLY A 88 -4.11 10.38 -1.44
CA GLY A 88 -4.53 10.60 -2.83
C GLY A 88 -5.94 10.06 -3.06
N ILE A 89 -6.21 8.79 -2.71
CA ILE A 89 -7.55 8.21 -2.86
C ILE A 89 -8.61 9.00 -2.08
N ILE A 90 -8.31 9.41 -0.84
CA ILE A 90 -9.22 10.24 -0.03
C ILE A 90 -9.52 11.57 -0.72
N TYR A 91 -8.48 12.25 -1.21
CA TYR A 91 -8.63 13.53 -1.89
C TYR A 91 -9.43 13.39 -3.20
N GLY A 92 -9.14 12.37 -4.01
CA GLY A 92 -9.88 12.11 -5.26
C GLY A 92 -11.33 11.71 -5.01
N THR A 93 -11.59 10.99 -3.91
CA THR A 93 -12.95 10.69 -3.46
C THR A 93 -13.68 11.97 -3.06
N TYR A 94 -13.01 12.82 -2.28
CA TYR A 94 -13.57 14.10 -1.85
C TYR A 94 -13.93 14.99 -3.05
N GLU A 95 -13.01 15.17 -4.00
CA GLU A 95 -13.28 15.95 -5.22
C GLU A 95 -14.44 15.38 -6.02
N TYR A 96 -14.50 14.06 -6.17
CA TYR A 96 -15.58 13.40 -6.90
C TYR A 96 -16.96 13.72 -6.31
N TYR A 97 -17.12 13.58 -4.99
CA TYR A 97 -18.39 13.86 -4.31
C TYR A 97 -18.67 15.36 -4.17
N ALA A 98 -17.64 16.20 -4.08
CA ALA A 98 -17.81 17.65 -4.01
C ALA A 98 -18.29 18.23 -5.35
N GLN A 99 -17.79 17.70 -6.48
CA GLN A 99 -18.05 18.25 -7.81
C GLN A 99 -19.20 17.55 -8.55
N ASN A 100 -19.40 16.25 -8.34
CA ASN A 100 -20.37 15.46 -9.10
C ASN A 100 -21.52 14.92 -8.22
N ASN A 101 -22.20 15.84 -7.55
CA ASN A 101 -23.38 15.57 -6.71
C ASN A 101 -24.62 15.29 -7.58
N SER A 102 -24.62 14.17 -8.30
CA SER A 102 -25.80 13.68 -9.02
C SER A 102 -26.26 12.32 -8.46
N PRO A 103 -27.58 12.12 -8.26
CA PRO A 103 -28.11 10.83 -7.84
C PRO A 103 -27.72 9.74 -8.85
N GLY A 104 -27.08 8.67 -8.36
CA GLY A 104 -26.65 7.53 -9.19
C GLY A 104 -25.20 7.59 -9.68
N ASN A 105 -24.43 8.63 -9.33
CA ASN A 105 -23.00 8.68 -9.62
C ASN A 105 -22.21 7.92 -8.56
N TYR A 106 -21.74 6.72 -8.91
CA TYR A 106 -20.98 5.85 -8.01
C TYR A 106 -19.49 5.96 -8.28
N TYR A 107 -18.74 6.40 -7.28
CA TYR A 107 -17.28 6.32 -7.30
C TYR A 107 -16.87 4.85 -7.46
N ALA A 108 -15.77 4.58 -8.17
CA ALA A 108 -15.32 3.25 -8.56
C ALA A 108 -14.72 2.43 -7.40
N TRP A 109 -15.40 2.41 -6.27
CA TRP A 109 -14.94 1.91 -4.97
C TRP A 109 -14.36 0.50 -4.99
N TRP A 110 -14.86 -0.39 -5.84
CA TRP A 110 -14.35 -1.76 -5.98
C TRP A 110 -12.85 -1.82 -6.27
N GLY A 111 -12.34 -0.95 -7.14
CA GLY A 111 -10.90 -0.84 -7.42
C GLY A 111 -10.15 -0.19 -6.26
N HIS A 112 -10.70 0.86 -5.67
CA HIS A 112 -10.06 1.62 -4.60
C HIS A 112 -9.92 0.82 -3.30
N TYR A 113 -10.92 0.02 -2.91
CA TYR A 113 -10.86 -0.78 -1.67
C TYR A 113 -9.75 -1.81 -1.67
N SER A 114 -9.61 -2.54 -2.78
CA SER A 114 -8.57 -3.55 -2.92
C SER A 114 -7.17 -2.90 -2.93
N PHE A 115 -7.03 -1.72 -3.52
CA PHE A 115 -5.78 -0.98 -3.51
C PHE A 115 -5.42 -0.42 -2.13
N LEU A 116 -6.39 0.16 -1.41
CA LEU A 116 -6.23 0.57 -0.01
C LEU A 116 -5.76 -0.60 0.87
N ALA A 117 -6.43 -1.76 0.75
CA ALA A 117 -6.04 -2.95 1.48
C ALA A 117 -4.59 -3.38 1.18
N ALA A 118 -4.17 -3.33 -0.08
CA ALA A 118 -2.79 -3.63 -0.46
C ALA A 118 -1.78 -2.65 0.15
N LEU A 119 -2.06 -1.35 0.12
CA LEU A 119 -1.20 -0.34 0.76
C LEU A 119 -1.13 -0.52 2.27
N THR A 120 -2.24 -0.81 2.94
CA THR A 120 -2.29 -1.09 4.37
C THR A 120 -1.47 -2.33 4.73
N VAL A 121 -1.57 -3.41 3.96
CA VAL A 121 -0.75 -4.62 4.14
C VAL A 121 0.73 -4.29 3.98
N ILE A 122 1.13 -3.57 2.92
CA ILE A 122 2.52 -3.13 2.72
C ILE A 122 3.01 -2.30 3.92
N GLY A 123 2.20 -1.32 4.36
CA GLY A 123 2.54 -0.45 5.48
C GLY A 123 2.68 -1.22 6.78
N TYR A 124 1.71 -2.07 7.13
CA TYR A 124 1.72 -2.88 8.34
C TYR A 124 2.95 -3.78 8.44
N TYR A 125 3.27 -4.52 7.37
CA TYR A 125 4.46 -5.38 7.35
C TYR A 125 5.76 -4.59 7.48
N ARG A 126 5.83 -3.36 6.94
CA ARG A 126 7.03 -2.52 7.03
C ARG A 126 7.16 -1.83 8.38
N PHE A 127 6.05 -1.44 8.99
CA PHE A 127 5.99 -0.87 10.34
C PHE A 127 6.39 -1.91 11.39
N SER A 128 5.76 -3.09 11.35
CA SER A 128 6.05 -4.19 12.28
C SER A 128 7.54 -4.56 12.26
N ASN A 129 8.12 -4.78 11.08
CA ASN A 129 9.55 -5.07 10.93
C ASN A 129 10.49 -3.94 11.37
N SER A 130 10.02 -2.68 11.39
CA SER A 130 10.82 -1.55 11.87
C SER A 130 10.86 -1.46 13.40
N ASN A 131 9.79 -1.89 14.07
CA ASN A 131 9.69 -1.83 15.54
C ASN A 131 10.39 -3.01 16.21
N THR A 132 10.41 -4.19 15.59
CA THR A 132 11.17 -5.36 16.08
C THR A 132 12.68 -5.09 16.21
N LYS A 133 13.21 -4.06 15.53
CA LYS A 133 14.63 -3.65 15.61
C LYS A 133 14.90 -2.50 16.57
N LYS A 134 13.87 -1.88 17.14
CA LYS A 134 13.99 -0.76 18.09
C LYS A 134 13.90 -1.18 19.55
N GLY A 135 13.55 -2.42 19.86
CA GLY A 135 13.88 -3.00 21.18
C GLY A 135 15.35 -3.41 21.19
N ILE A 136 16.21 -3.08 22.16
CA ILE A 136 16.00 -2.94 23.62
C ILE A 136 15.08 -4.03 24.16
#